data_AF-G8PCE3-F1
#
_entry.id   AF-G8PCE3-F1
#
_cell.length_a   1.000
_cell.length_b   1.000
_cell.length_c   1.000
_cell.angle_alpha   90.00
_cell.angle_beta   90.00
_cell.angle_gamma   90.00
#
_symmetry.space_group_name_H-M   'P 1'
#
loop_
_entity.id
_entity.type
_entity.pdbx_description
1 polymer ?
#
loop_
_entity_poly.entity_id
_entity_poly.type
_entity_poly.pdbx_seq_one_letter_code
_entity_poly.pdbx_strand_id
1 'polypeptide(L)'
;MKVHITNTYASPVTGAVFIAQSLIVDTGKEMGFTEIGIPRYTIKKEAPEELDQLLDGMLGGFRDGDTLFLQTPTWNEHEFETALLDKVAKYKNSKVIIFIHDVIALMFKSNRYILPQLVEEYNRADVVIVPSENMRKYLIRNGLKVSKIIVQEVWDHIYNYPVNEKPPFKRQVSFIGNPNKFKFTSTWPYSDVRLRQYAGSMKKHNNNVDDIGFLPDQVLIPNLLMNGGFGLVWSTDSYWSDYMHVNTSHKIGTYLVAGLPIIIDENNSNAEMVRKNKLGFVVESLDEAIDLIKKTTEAEYSELRENVGKFAFLLRNGFFAKKLVTNAVFELLQNNISGETDDNVSINVLKREQTIEYLIKNKASIARFGSGEFNLINGAGISFQEYSEELAVRLRNILAVQSNSNFVLGVPDIFDGLDNLNEAAQKFWAGNLNKWEDFYNQMLTADWYGNSFMTRPYIDLKDKSQASAHFKNLKRLWDSQNILIVEGKNSRSGVGNDLFDNAKSIERIIVPSKNAFAKLSEIEQSIQSHGSDKLVLLMIGPTAKVVAHDLSKQGFWLIDMGHIDSEYEWFKMGAEKKVQISGKHTAEFNNDTDIHLEPNSKYDQQVIVDLS
;
A
#
# COMPACT_ATOMS: atom_id res chain seq x y z
N MET A 1 -37.77 -0.90 -5.77
CA MET A 1 -36.51 -1.59 -5.45
C MET A 1 -36.59 -2.07 -4.01
N LYS A 2 -36.67 -3.38 -3.77
CA LYS A 2 -36.38 -3.99 -2.46
C LYS A 2 -34.95 -4.53 -2.47
N VAL A 3 -34.30 -4.52 -1.32
CA VAL A 3 -32.98 -5.13 -1.17
C VAL A 3 -33.13 -6.43 -0.39
N HIS A 4 -32.65 -7.53 -0.97
CA HIS A 4 -32.68 -8.85 -0.39
C HIS A 4 -31.26 -9.28 0.00
N ILE A 5 -31.00 -9.47 1.28
CA ILE A 5 -29.68 -9.81 1.81
C ILE A 5 -29.55 -11.29 2.15
N THR A 6 -28.50 -11.93 1.69
CA THR A 6 -28.28 -13.36 1.91
C THR A 6 -27.73 -13.64 3.30
N ASN A 7 -28.17 -14.71 3.97
CA ASN A 7 -27.61 -15.18 5.24
C ASN A 7 -27.37 -16.69 5.22
N THR A 8 -26.15 -17.14 5.50
CA THR A 8 -25.82 -18.57 5.48
C THR A 8 -26.15 -19.24 6.82
N TYR A 9 -26.88 -20.35 6.76
CA TYR A 9 -27.22 -21.18 7.91
C TYR A 9 -26.55 -22.55 7.82
N ALA A 10 -25.72 -22.88 8.81
CA ALA A 10 -25.14 -24.20 8.98
C ALA A 10 -25.36 -24.73 10.41
N SER A 11 -25.61 -26.03 10.55
CA SER A 11 -25.69 -26.72 11.84
C SER A 11 -24.43 -27.56 12.08
N PRO A 12 -23.81 -27.52 13.28
CA PRO A 12 -24.10 -26.59 14.38
C PRO A 12 -23.59 -25.18 14.07
N VAL A 13 -24.38 -24.16 14.47
CA VAL A 13 -24.11 -22.73 14.27
C VAL A 13 -22.94 -22.31 15.18
N THR A 14 -21.71 -22.67 14.82
CA THR A 14 -20.51 -22.28 15.55
C THR A 14 -19.45 -21.77 14.59
N GLY A 15 -19.18 -20.46 14.63
CA GLY A 15 -18.13 -19.85 13.82
C GLY A 15 -18.30 -18.34 13.67
N ALA A 16 -17.18 -17.61 13.71
CA ALA A 16 -17.17 -16.15 13.54
C ALA A 16 -17.83 -15.70 12.22
N VAL A 17 -17.76 -16.53 11.17
CA VAL A 17 -18.33 -16.23 9.85
C VAL A 17 -19.85 -16.06 9.89
N PHE A 18 -20.59 -16.95 10.57
CA PHE A 18 -22.06 -16.89 10.63
C PHE A 18 -22.54 -15.73 11.50
N ILE A 19 -21.79 -15.42 12.57
CA ILE A 19 -22.03 -14.24 13.41
C ILE A 19 -21.85 -12.97 12.57
N ALA A 20 -20.79 -12.91 11.75
CA ALA A 20 -20.54 -11.79 10.85
C ALA A 20 -21.69 -11.57 9.87
N GLN A 21 -22.17 -12.62 9.20
CA GLN A 21 -23.27 -12.49 8.23
C GLN A 21 -24.59 -12.09 8.89
N SER A 22 -24.88 -12.65 10.06
CA SER A 22 -26.10 -12.33 10.80
C SER A 22 -26.12 -10.87 11.26
N LEU A 23 -24.98 -10.33 11.69
CA LEU A 23 -24.84 -8.92 12.07
C LEU A 23 -25.24 -7.96 10.94
N ILE A 24 -24.80 -8.22 9.71
CA ILE A 24 -25.10 -7.36 8.57
C ILE A 24 -26.57 -7.53 8.15
N VAL A 25 -27.11 -8.74 8.25
CA VAL A 25 -28.55 -9.00 8.01
C VAL A 25 -29.41 -8.24 9.01
N ASP A 26 -29.08 -8.28 10.30
CA ASP A 26 -29.82 -7.56 11.33
C ASP A 26 -29.75 -6.04 11.10
N THR A 27 -28.56 -5.54 10.72
CA THR A 27 -28.39 -4.14 10.32
C THR A 27 -29.25 -3.79 9.09
N GLY A 28 -29.28 -4.65 8.08
CA GLY A 28 -30.12 -4.47 6.89
C GLY A 28 -31.62 -4.50 7.21
N LYS A 29 -32.06 -5.35 8.14
CA LYS A 29 -33.45 -5.43 8.60
C LYS A 29 -33.90 -4.14 9.27
N GLU A 30 -33.03 -3.48 10.06
CA GLU A 30 -33.30 -2.14 10.61
C GLU A 30 -33.60 -1.11 9.49
N MET A 31 -33.05 -1.32 8.29
CA MET A 31 -33.24 -0.48 7.10
C MET A 31 -34.33 -1.01 6.14
N GLY A 32 -35.06 -2.06 6.52
CA GLY A 32 -36.15 -2.64 5.72
C GLY A 32 -35.73 -3.65 4.66
N PHE A 33 -34.50 -4.20 4.72
CA PHE A 33 -34.07 -5.28 3.83
C PHE A 33 -34.78 -6.58 4.19
N THR A 34 -34.97 -7.44 3.20
CA THR A 34 -35.51 -8.79 3.38
C THR A 34 -34.41 -9.82 3.34
N GLU A 35 -34.50 -10.85 4.18
CA GLU A 35 -33.48 -11.89 4.25
C GLU A 35 -33.75 -13.02 3.24
N ILE A 36 -32.70 -13.47 2.55
CA ILE A 36 -32.65 -14.74 1.81
C ILE A 36 -31.79 -15.71 2.61
N GLY A 37 -32.44 -16.68 3.27
CA GLY A 37 -31.72 -17.75 3.97
C GLY A 37 -31.07 -18.71 2.99
N ILE A 38 -29.77 -18.95 3.17
CA ILE A 38 -28.98 -19.91 2.40
C ILE A 38 -28.70 -21.14 3.28
N PRO A 39 -29.31 -22.30 3.01
CA PRO A 39 -28.98 -23.52 3.74
C PRO A 39 -27.61 -24.06 3.32
N ARG A 40 -27.01 -24.90 4.17
CA ARG A 40 -25.85 -25.69 3.77
C ARG A 40 -26.22 -26.63 2.61
N TYR A 41 -25.45 -26.57 1.54
CA TYR A 41 -25.66 -27.35 0.31
C TYR A 41 -24.36 -28.05 -0.09
N THR A 42 -24.43 -29.23 -0.72
CA THR A 42 -23.23 -29.95 -1.22
C THR A 42 -23.35 -30.20 -2.72
N ILE A 43 -22.75 -29.31 -3.53
CA ILE A 43 -22.89 -29.33 -5.00
C ILE A 43 -22.55 -30.68 -5.61
N LYS A 44 -21.49 -31.35 -5.14
CA LYS A 44 -21.03 -32.63 -5.72
C LYS A 44 -21.97 -33.82 -5.48
N LYS A 45 -23.00 -33.66 -4.64
CA LYS A 45 -23.90 -34.76 -4.26
C LYS A 45 -25.31 -34.62 -4.81
N GLU A 46 -25.64 -33.47 -5.38
CA GLU A 46 -27.00 -33.10 -5.74
C GLU A 46 -27.09 -32.80 -7.24
N ALA A 47 -28.24 -33.06 -7.85
CA ALA A 47 -28.43 -32.86 -9.28
C ALA A 47 -28.60 -31.36 -9.61
N PRO A 48 -28.15 -30.87 -10.79
CA PRO A 48 -28.32 -29.47 -11.18
C PRO A 48 -29.77 -28.96 -11.09
N GLU A 49 -30.76 -29.82 -11.37
CA GLU A 49 -32.18 -29.50 -11.26
C GLU A 49 -32.63 -29.26 -9.80
N GLU A 50 -32.01 -29.91 -8.82
CA GLU A 50 -32.30 -29.73 -7.39
C GLU A 50 -31.79 -28.36 -6.91
N LEU A 51 -30.59 -27.96 -7.35
CA LEU A 51 -30.05 -26.62 -7.09
C LEU A 51 -30.95 -25.54 -7.68
N ASP A 52 -31.41 -25.73 -8.93
CA ASP A 52 -32.30 -24.76 -9.58
C ASP A 52 -33.61 -24.59 -8.80
N GLN A 53 -34.27 -25.68 -8.38
CA GLN A 53 -35.49 -25.63 -7.57
C GLN A 53 -35.26 -25.00 -6.18
N LEU A 54 -34.14 -25.29 -5.54
CA LEU A 54 -33.75 -24.66 -4.28
C LEU A 54 -33.64 -23.14 -4.44
N LEU A 55 -32.95 -22.68 -5.48
CA LEU A 55 -32.79 -21.26 -5.77
C LEU A 55 -34.13 -20.59 -6.13
N ASP A 56 -35.08 -21.28 -6.78
CA ASP A 56 -36.45 -20.78 -6.97
C ASP A 56 -37.18 -20.56 -5.65
N GLY A 57 -37.05 -21.51 -4.71
CA GLY A 57 -37.61 -21.38 -3.37
C GLY A 57 -37.02 -20.19 -2.61
N MET A 58 -35.69 -20.05 -2.64
CA MET A 58 -34.97 -18.95 -2.00
C MET A 58 -35.34 -17.57 -2.60
N LEU A 59 -35.53 -17.50 -3.92
CA LEU A 59 -35.86 -16.28 -4.64
C LEU A 59 -37.38 -16.06 -4.80
N GLY A 60 -38.23 -16.83 -4.11
CA GLY A 60 -39.69 -16.74 -4.25
C GLY A 60 -40.27 -15.35 -3.97
N GLY A 61 -39.57 -14.52 -3.19
CA GLY A 61 -39.90 -13.11 -2.91
C GLY A 61 -39.22 -12.07 -3.82
N PHE A 62 -38.27 -12.46 -4.67
CA PHE A 62 -37.47 -11.58 -5.53
C PHE A 62 -38.24 -11.21 -6.79
N ARG A 63 -38.17 -9.94 -7.23
CA ARG A 63 -38.92 -9.43 -8.39
C ARG A 63 -38.03 -8.58 -9.32
N ASP A 64 -38.54 -8.27 -10.51
CA ASP A 64 -37.89 -7.31 -11.42
C ASP A 64 -37.64 -5.98 -10.72
N GLY A 65 -36.42 -5.43 -10.88
CA GLY A 65 -35.99 -4.19 -10.24
C GLY A 65 -35.60 -4.29 -8.76
N ASP A 66 -35.54 -5.50 -8.19
CA ASP A 66 -34.98 -5.73 -6.85
C ASP A 66 -33.45 -5.89 -6.87
N THR A 67 -32.83 -5.72 -5.70
CA THR A 67 -31.39 -5.80 -5.50
C THR A 67 -31.05 -7.03 -4.67
N LEU A 68 -30.12 -7.85 -5.13
CA LEU A 68 -29.47 -8.87 -4.32
C LEU A 68 -28.28 -8.25 -3.57
N PHE A 69 -28.24 -8.38 -2.25
CA PHE A 69 -27.08 -8.09 -1.41
C PHE A 69 -26.47 -9.44 -0.99
N LEU A 70 -25.46 -9.89 -1.74
CA LEU A 70 -24.82 -11.19 -1.56
C LEU A 70 -23.63 -11.07 -0.59
N GLN A 71 -23.74 -11.72 0.56
CA GLN A 71 -22.63 -11.93 1.49
C GLN A 71 -21.85 -13.18 1.08
N THR A 72 -20.62 -13.01 0.60
CA THR A 72 -19.76 -14.08 0.07
C THR A 72 -18.55 -14.35 0.98
N PRO A 73 -18.14 -15.62 1.17
CA PRO A 73 -18.72 -16.82 0.59
C PRO A 73 -19.97 -17.30 1.34
N THR A 74 -20.86 -17.97 0.61
CA THR A 74 -21.96 -18.81 1.13
C THR A 74 -21.43 -20.12 1.70
N TRP A 75 -20.16 -20.42 1.46
CA TRP A 75 -19.45 -21.65 1.78
C TRP A 75 -19.90 -22.88 0.99
N ASN A 76 -20.89 -22.78 0.10
CA ASN A 76 -21.45 -23.93 -0.62
C ASN A 76 -20.66 -24.32 -1.89
N GLU A 77 -19.40 -23.90 -2.00
CA GLU A 77 -18.56 -23.94 -3.22
C GLU A 77 -19.00 -22.89 -4.26
N HIS A 78 -18.04 -22.35 -5.02
CA HIS A 78 -18.23 -21.13 -5.84
C HIS A 78 -19.31 -21.31 -6.92
N GLU A 79 -19.55 -22.54 -7.34
CA GLU A 79 -20.59 -22.88 -8.30
C GLU A 79 -22.00 -22.58 -7.75
N PHE A 80 -22.20 -22.54 -6.43
CA PHE A 80 -23.44 -22.10 -5.80
C PHE A 80 -23.64 -20.59 -5.98
N GLU A 81 -22.62 -19.78 -5.68
CA GLU A 81 -22.64 -18.33 -5.93
C GLU A 81 -22.88 -18.02 -7.40
N THR A 82 -22.19 -18.73 -8.31
CA THR A 82 -22.39 -18.60 -9.76
C THR A 82 -23.85 -18.88 -10.14
N ALA A 83 -24.44 -19.99 -9.69
CA ALA A 83 -25.81 -20.36 -10.01
C ALA A 83 -26.83 -19.36 -9.44
N LEU A 84 -26.62 -18.87 -8.22
CA LEU A 84 -27.45 -17.83 -7.62
C LEU A 84 -27.42 -16.54 -8.44
N LEU A 85 -26.23 -16.06 -8.81
CA LEU A 85 -26.06 -14.87 -9.63
C LEU A 85 -26.67 -15.05 -11.03
N ASP A 86 -26.57 -16.25 -11.62
CA ASP A 86 -27.20 -16.57 -12.92
C ASP A 86 -28.72 -16.48 -12.83
N LYS A 87 -29.29 -16.92 -11.72
CA LYS A 87 -30.73 -16.86 -11.50
C LYS A 87 -31.21 -15.44 -11.26
N VAL A 88 -30.47 -14.64 -10.50
CA VAL A 88 -30.78 -13.21 -10.31
C VAL A 88 -30.69 -12.43 -11.62
N ALA A 89 -29.72 -12.72 -12.48
CA ALA A 89 -29.56 -12.05 -13.78
C ALA A 89 -30.75 -12.26 -14.75
N LYS A 90 -31.64 -13.23 -14.50
CA LYS A 90 -32.88 -13.45 -15.28
C LYS A 90 -33.98 -12.42 -14.97
N TYR A 91 -33.90 -11.74 -13.82
CA TYR A 91 -34.86 -10.71 -13.44
C TYR A 91 -34.50 -9.38 -14.10
N LYS A 92 -35.49 -8.69 -14.68
CA LYS A 92 -35.22 -7.44 -15.41
C LYS A 92 -34.82 -6.33 -14.46
N ASN A 93 -33.81 -5.56 -14.84
CA ASN A 93 -33.30 -4.43 -14.05
C ASN A 93 -32.88 -4.81 -12.63
N SER A 94 -32.58 -6.07 -12.35
CA SER A 94 -32.03 -6.49 -11.06
C SER A 94 -30.67 -5.87 -10.84
N LYS A 95 -30.34 -5.61 -9.57
CA LYS A 95 -29.05 -5.08 -9.14
C LYS A 95 -28.35 -6.02 -8.19
N VAL A 96 -27.02 -5.96 -8.12
CA VAL A 96 -26.21 -6.84 -7.28
C VAL A 96 -25.20 -6.03 -6.48
N ILE A 97 -25.26 -6.15 -5.17
CA ILE A 97 -24.21 -5.73 -4.22
C ILE A 97 -23.54 -7.01 -3.73
N ILE A 98 -22.21 -7.11 -3.82
CA ILE A 98 -21.45 -8.23 -3.26
C ILE A 98 -20.62 -7.74 -2.07
N PHE A 99 -20.83 -8.31 -0.89
CA PHE A 99 -20.00 -8.09 0.29
C PHE A 99 -19.10 -9.30 0.54
N ILE A 100 -17.80 -9.09 0.33
CA ILE A 100 -16.75 -10.09 0.50
C ILE A 100 -16.32 -10.12 1.98
N HIS A 101 -16.71 -11.19 2.68
CA HIS A 101 -16.24 -11.49 4.04
C HIS A 101 -14.88 -12.18 4.03
N ASP A 102 -14.72 -13.11 3.09
CA ASP A 102 -13.52 -13.91 2.91
C ASP A 102 -13.29 -14.21 1.43
N VAL A 103 -12.03 -14.42 1.03
CA VAL A 103 -11.70 -14.93 -0.31
C VAL A 103 -11.09 -16.31 -0.15
N ILE A 104 -11.87 -17.36 -0.42
CA ILE A 104 -11.47 -18.77 -0.19
C ILE A 104 -10.14 -19.10 -0.89
N ALA A 105 -9.92 -18.56 -2.09
CA ALA A 105 -8.68 -18.74 -2.86
C ALA A 105 -7.43 -18.13 -2.20
N LEU A 106 -7.61 -17.24 -1.22
CA LEU A 106 -6.54 -16.65 -0.39
C LEU A 106 -6.44 -17.34 0.96
N MET A 107 -7.55 -17.84 1.51
CA MET A 107 -7.54 -18.58 2.78
C MET A 107 -6.82 -19.93 2.70
N PHE A 108 -6.91 -20.61 1.55
CA PHE A 108 -6.36 -21.95 1.38
C PHE A 108 -5.53 -22.02 0.11
N LYS A 109 -4.24 -22.36 0.24
CA LYS A 109 -3.31 -22.47 -0.88
C LYS A 109 -3.79 -23.46 -1.94
N SER A 110 -4.44 -24.54 -1.52
CA SER A 110 -5.05 -25.54 -2.41
C SER A 110 -6.14 -24.97 -3.30
N ASN A 111 -6.79 -23.87 -2.90
CA ASN A 111 -7.90 -23.25 -3.60
C ASN A 111 -7.46 -22.06 -4.44
N ARG A 112 -6.14 -21.83 -4.59
CA ARG A 112 -5.63 -20.70 -5.36
C ARG A 112 -6.14 -20.65 -6.80
N TYR A 113 -6.38 -21.82 -7.38
CA TYR A 113 -6.84 -21.99 -8.76
C TYR A 113 -8.25 -21.44 -9.04
N ILE A 114 -9.09 -21.25 -8.01
CA ILE A 114 -10.45 -20.70 -8.20
C ILE A 114 -10.48 -19.16 -8.18
N LEU A 115 -9.35 -18.48 -7.96
CA LEU A 115 -9.32 -17.02 -7.88
C LEU A 115 -9.90 -16.33 -9.14
N PRO A 116 -9.55 -16.73 -10.37
CA PRO A 116 -10.14 -16.12 -11.58
C PRO A 116 -11.67 -16.21 -11.60
N GLN A 117 -12.22 -17.38 -11.23
CA GLN A 117 -13.66 -17.62 -11.18
C GLN A 117 -14.34 -16.73 -10.14
N LEU A 118 -13.75 -16.61 -8.93
CA LEU A 118 -14.26 -15.70 -7.90
C LEU A 118 -14.24 -14.24 -8.37
N VAL A 119 -13.18 -13.81 -9.06
CA VAL A 119 -13.10 -12.44 -9.60
C VAL A 119 -14.13 -12.21 -10.71
N GLU A 120 -14.38 -13.20 -11.57
CA GLU A 120 -15.45 -13.15 -12.57
C GLU A 120 -16.83 -13.04 -11.92
N GLU A 121 -17.08 -13.76 -10.83
CA GLU A 121 -18.31 -13.63 -10.02
C GLU A 121 -18.43 -12.22 -9.44
N TYR A 122 -17.36 -11.69 -8.85
CA TYR A 122 -17.35 -10.33 -8.28
C TYR A 122 -17.62 -9.25 -9.33
N ASN A 123 -17.15 -9.45 -10.57
CA ASN A 123 -17.40 -8.56 -11.71
C ASN A 123 -18.86 -8.49 -12.16
N ARG A 124 -19.73 -9.35 -11.63
CA ARG A 124 -21.18 -9.31 -11.87
C ARG A 124 -21.92 -8.36 -10.94
N ALA A 125 -21.22 -7.76 -9.97
CA ALA A 125 -21.79 -6.79 -9.06
C ALA A 125 -21.86 -5.39 -9.67
N ASP A 126 -22.90 -4.63 -9.30
CA ASP A 126 -22.95 -3.18 -9.48
C ASP A 126 -22.11 -2.45 -8.41
N VAL A 127 -21.99 -3.03 -7.20
CA VAL A 127 -21.18 -2.52 -6.08
C VAL A 127 -20.48 -3.69 -5.38
N VAL A 128 -19.19 -3.56 -5.11
CA VAL A 128 -18.42 -4.55 -4.32
C VAL A 128 -17.99 -3.93 -3.00
N ILE A 129 -18.17 -4.66 -1.91
CA ILE A 129 -17.68 -4.30 -0.60
C ILE A 129 -16.54 -5.25 -0.24
N VAL A 130 -15.36 -4.70 0.04
CA VAL A 130 -14.15 -5.44 0.36
C VAL A 130 -13.71 -5.21 1.81
N PRO A 131 -13.04 -6.18 2.44
CA PRO A 131 -12.65 -6.08 3.85
C PRO A 131 -11.60 -4.99 4.12
N SER A 132 -10.72 -4.70 3.16
CA SER A 132 -9.65 -3.71 3.31
C SER A 132 -9.22 -3.10 1.98
N GLU A 133 -8.51 -1.99 2.04
CA GLU A 133 -7.88 -1.37 0.86
C GLU A 133 -6.83 -2.29 0.22
N ASN A 134 -6.13 -3.10 1.01
CA ASN A 134 -5.21 -4.10 0.49
C ASN A 134 -5.96 -5.18 -0.32
N MET A 135 -7.15 -5.60 0.12
CA MET A 135 -8.00 -6.50 -0.67
C MET A 135 -8.50 -5.82 -1.95
N ARG A 136 -8.91 -4.54 -1.89
CA ARG A 136 -9.30 -3.77 -3.09
C ARG A 136 -8.19 -3.82 -4.14
N LYS A 137 -6.99 -3.37 -3.76
CA LYS A 137 -5.80 -3.37 -4.62
C LYS A 137 -5.51 -4.77 -5.15
N TYR A 138 -5.60 -5.78 -4.28
CA TYR A 138 -5.37 -7.16 -4.64
C TYR A 138 -6.36 -7.67 -5.69
N LEU A 139 -7.66 -7.49 -5.50
CA LEU A 139 -8.68 -7.97 -6.43
C LEU A 139 -8.64 -7.22 -7.76
N ILE A 140 -8.40 -5.90 -7.75
CA ILE A 140 -8.20 -5.10 -8.99
C ILE A 140 -7.03 -5.67 -9.80
N ARG A 141 -5.88 -5.93 -9.17
CA ARG A 141 -4.72 -6.57 -9.82
C ARG A 141 -5.02 -7.95 -10.40
N ASN A 142 -6.01 -8.65 -9.86
CA ASN A 142 -6.42 -9.98 -10.31
C ASN A 142 -7.67 -9.96 -11.22
N GLY A 143 -8.08 -8.77 -11.71
CA GLY A 143 -9.09 -8.64 -12.75
C GLY A 143 -10.46 -8.12 -12.29
N LEU A 144 -10.59 -7.57 -11.08
CA LEU A 144 -11.80 -6.89 -10.64
C LEU A 144 -11.96 -5.55 -11.40
N LYS A 145 -13.11 -5.36 -12.05
CA LYS A 145 -13.47 -4.25 -12.95
C LYS A 145 -14.62 -3.39 -12.43
N VAL A 146 -15.21 -3.77 -11.28
CA VAL A 146 -16.31 -3.01 -10.68
C VAL A 146 -15.79 -1.64 -10.25
N SER A 147 -16.42 -0.56 -10.72
CA SER A 147 -15.98 0.81 -10.44
C SER A 147 -16.40 1.31 -9.06
N LYS A 148 -17.51 0.80 -8.52
CA LYS A 148 -18.05 1.17 -7.21
C LYS A 148 -17.59 0.18 -6.16
N ILE A 149 -16.56 0.54 -5.40
CA ILE A 149 -15.98 -0.31 -4.36
C ILE A 149 -16.00 0.40 -3.01
N ILE A 150 -16.53 -0.28 -1.99
CA ILE A 150 -16.56 0.21 -0.60
C ILE A 150 -15.60 -0.62 0.24
N VAL A 151 -14.82 0.04 1.09
CA VAL A 151 -13.94 -0.64 2.06
C VAL A 151 -14.64 -0.72 3.42
N GLN A 152 -14.66 -1.92 4.01
CA GLN A 152 -15.28 -2.17 5.33
C GLN A 152 -14.52 -1.52 6.49
N GLU A 153 -13.20 -1.47 6.40
CA GLU A 153 -12.27 -1.07 7.45
C GLU A 153 -12.19 -2.08 8.61
N VAL A 154 -13.24 -2.30 9.40
CA VAL A 154 -13.20 -3.16 10.59
C VAL A 154 -14.54 -3.85 10.87
N TRP A 155 -14.49 -5.01 11.54
CA TRP A 155 -15.68 -5.66 12.08
C TRP A 155 -16.18 -4.99 13.36
N ASP A 156 -17.47 -4.64 13.40
CA ASP A 156 -18.16 -4.35 14.65
C ASP A 156 -18.27 -5.62 15.53
N HIS A 157 -18.53 -5.40 16.81
CA HIS A 157 -18.88 -6.46 17.76
C HIS A 157 -19.94 -5.92 18.71
N ILE A 158 -21.21 -6.23 18.42
CA ILE A 158 -22.35 -5.71 19.20
C ILE A 158 -22.29 -6.23 20.62
N TYR A 159 -22.29 -5.32 21.59
CA TYR A 159 -22.21 -5.66 23.00
C TYR A 159 -23.02 -4.66 23.83
N ASN A 160 -24.18 -5.12 24.31
CA ASN A 160 -25.20 -4.28 24.94
C ASN A 160 -25.14 -4.28 26.49
N TYR A 161 -24.07 -4.81 27.09
CA TYR A 161 -23.91 -4.79 28.54
C TYR A 161 -23.12 -3.55 29.00
N PRO A 162 -23.44 -2.98 30.17
CA PRO A 162 -22.71 -1.84 30.70
C PRO A 162 -21.23 -2.16 30.89
N VAL A 163 -20.35 -1.32 30.31
CA VAL A 163 -18.91 -1.36 30.52
C VAL A 163 -18.54 -0.18 31.42
N ASN A 164 -18.74 -0.35 32.72
CA ASN A 164 -18.54 0.71 33.72
C ASN A 164 -17.13 0.72 34.29
N GLU A 165 -16.37 -0.35 34.10
CA GLU A 165 -15.00 -0.50 34.57
C GLU A 165 -14.00 -0.27 33.44
N LYS A 166 -12.80 0.22 33.81
CA LYS A 166 -11.67 0.32 32.88
C LYS A 166 -10.76 -0.89 33.11
N PRO A 167 -10.29 -1.55 32.03
CA PRO A 167 -9.43 -2.72 32.19
C PRO A 167 -8.13 -2.34 32.90
N PRO A 168 -7.68 -3.09 33.92
CA PRO A 168 -6.46 -2.75 34.65
C PRO A 168 -5.23 -2.81 33.73
N PHE A 169 -4.20 -2.01 34.02
CA PHE A 169 -2.92 -2.17 33.33
C PHE A 169 -2.23 -3.43 33.86
N LYS A 170 -1.94 -4.36 32.95
CA LYS A 170 -1.12 -5.54 33.24
C LYS A 170 -0.19 -5.79 32.07
N ARG A 171 1.06 -6.17 32.37
CA ARG A 171 2.06 -6.57 31.37
C ARG A 171 1.80 -8.01 30.92
N GLN A 172 0.67 -8.20 30.24
CA GLN A 172 0.21 -9.49 29.75
C GLN A 172 -0.52 -9.29 28.42
N VAL A 173 -0.67 -10.40 27.70
CA VAL A 173 -1.30 -10.43 26.40
C VAL A 173 -2.42 -11.46 26.39
N SER A 174 -3.55 -11.12 25.77
CA SER A 174 -4.68 -12.02 25.56
C SER A 174 -4.77 -12.42 24.09
N PHE A 175 -4.87 -13.72 23.81
CA PHE A 175 -4.99 -14.27 22.47
C PHE A 175 -6.23 -15.16 22.32
N ILE A 176 -7.14 -14.78 21.41
CA ILE A 176 -8.43 -15.46 21.17
C ILE A 176 -8.42 -16.34 19.89
N GLY A 177 -7.24 -16.78 19.45
CA GLY A 177 -7.08 -17.63 18.25
C GLY A 177 -6.85 -19.10 18.57
N ASN A 178 -7.41 -20.01 17.78
CA ASN A 178 -7.26 -21.45 17.97
C ASN A 178 -5.77 -21.88 17.96
N PRO A 179 -5.27 -22.57 18.99
CA PRO A 179 -3.85 -22.89 19.13
C PRO A 179 -3.36 -23.91 18.10
N ASN A 180 -4.24 -24.75 17.55
CA ASN A 180 -3.88 -25.65 16.45
C ASN A 180 -3.55 -24.89 15.17
N LYS A 181 -4.14 -23.69 15.00
CA LYS A 181 -3.89 -22.77 13.88
C LYS A 181 -2.69 -21.86 14.19
N PHE A 182 -2.61 -21.32 15.40
CA PHE A 182 -1.60 -20.35 15.82
C PHE A 182 -0.59 -20.98 16.78
N LYS A 183 0.31 -21.78 16.23
CA LYS A 183 1.23 -22.63 17.01
C LYS A 183 2.19 -21.86 17.93
N PHE A 184 2.48 -20.58 17.65
CA PHE A 184 3.35 -19.76 18.51
C PHE A 184 2.82 -19.66 19.96
N THR A 185 1.51 -19.81 20.14
CA THR A 185 0.87 -19.77 21.46
C THR A 185 1.32 -20.93 22.35
N SER A 186 1.66 -22.08 21.78
CA SER A 186 2.16 -23.24 22.54
C SER A 186 3.63 -23.15 22.87
N THR A 187 4.40 -22.37 22.12
CA THR A 187 5.85 -22.19 22.29
C THR A 187 6.20 -20.81 22.83
N TRP A 188 5.24 -20.09 23.44
CA TRP A 188 5.38 -18.70 23.89
C TRP A 188 6.71 -18.49 24.67
N PRO A 189 7.73 -17.84 24.07
CA PRO A 189 9.09 -17.88 24.60
C PRO A 189 9.36 -16.82 25.68
N TYR A 190 8.41 -15.91 25.91
CA TYR A 190 8.61 -14.73 26.73
C TYR A 190 8.27 -15.00 28.20
N SER A 191 9.27 -14.91 29.09
CA SER A 191 9.10 -15.07 30.54
C SER A 191 8.48 -13.87 31.24
N ASP A 192 8.72 -12.68 30.69
CA ASP A 192 8.40 -11.42 31.37
C ASP A 192 6.97 -10.94 31.07
N VAL A 193 6.32 -11.53 30.06
CA VAL A 193 4.97 -11.17 29.62
C VAL A 193 4.15 -12.45 29.49
N ARG A 194 3.08 -12.54 30.29
CA ARG A 194 2.20 -13.71 30.33
C ARG A 194 1.25 -13.72 29.13
N LEU A 195 1.05 -14.90 28.53
CA LEU A 195 0.04 -15.12 27.49
C LEU A 195 -1.21 -15.73 28.11
N ARG A 196 -2.37 -15.14 27.86
CA ARG A 196 -3.68 -15.69 28.21
C ARG A 196 -4.38 -16.19 26.94
N GLN A 197 -4.52 -17.50 26.83
CA GLN A 197 -5.04 -18.21 25.67
C GLN A 197 -6.53 -18.53 25.88
N TYR A 198 -7.40 -18.04 24.99
CA TYR A 198 -8.86 -18.08 25.13
C TYR A 198 -9.54 -18.97 24.08
N ALA A 199 -8.84 -19.96 23.53
CA ALA A 199 -9.39 -20.84 22.51
C ALA A 199 -8.79 -22.24 22.56
N GLY A 200 -9.64 -23.25 22.31
CA GLY A 200 -9.26 -24.66 22.25
C GLY A 200 -8.76 -25.20 23.60
N SER A 201 -8.29 -26.45 23.61
CA SER A 201 -7.43 -26.96 24.67
C SER A 201 -6.03 -27.15 24.10
N MET A 202 -5.01 -26.85 24.89
CA MET A 202 -3.62 -26.97 24.46
C MET A 202 -2.80 -27.71 25.50
N LYS A 203 -1.82 -28.51 25.06
CA LYS A 203 -0.76 -28.97 25.96
C LYS A 203 0.16 -27.81 26.29
N LYS A 204 0.16 -27.37 27.56
CA LYS A 204 1.08 -26.33 28.04
C LYS A 204 2.52 -26.81 27.93
N HIS A 205 3.39 -26.02 27.31
CA HIS A 205 4.83 -26.28 27.26
C HIS A 205 5.62 -25.48 28.31
N ASN A 206 5.04 -24.43 28.91
CA ASN A 206 5.65 -23.66 29.98
C ASN A 206 4.61 -23.01 30.90
N ASN A 207 5.07 -22.40 32.01
CA ASN A 207 4.23 -21.78 33.04
C ASN A 207 3.77 -20.34 32.72
N ASN A 208 4.22 -19.78 31.59
CA ASN A 208 3.93 -18.39 31.19
C ASN A 208 2.71 -18.28 30.27
N VAL A 209 2.00 -19.40 30.06
CA VAL A 209 0.76 -19.50 29.30
C VAL A 209 -0.40 -19.93 30.20
N ASP A 210 -1.41 -19.07 30.32
CA ASP A 210 -2.71 -19.40 30.89
C ASP A 210 -3.62 -19.96 29.79
N ASP A 211 -3.80 -21.27 29.78
CA ASP A 211 -4.87 -21.90 28.98
C ASP A 211 -6.21 -21.72 29.71
N ILE A 212 -7.00 -20.72 29.28
CA ILE A 212 -8.33 -20.40 29.80
C ILE A 212 -9.41 -21.24 29.09
N GLY A 213 -9.13 -21.72 27.89
CA GLY A 213 -10.08 -22.41 27.03
C GLY A 213 -11.07 -21.46 26.34
N PHE A 214 -11.96 -22.04 25.54
CA PHE A 214 -13.02 -21.31 24.85
C PHE A 214 -14.04 -20.74 25.85
N LEU A 215 -14.35 -19.46 25.71
CA LEU A 215 -15.43 -18.79 26.42
C LEU A 215 -16.43 -18.20 25.42
N PRO A 216 -17.75 -18.32 25.66
CA PRO A 216 -18.74 -17.60 24.86
C PRO A 216 -18.61 -16.08 25.08
N ASP A 217 -19.01 -15.27 24.10
CA ASP A 217 -18.79 -13.81 24.12
C ASP A 217 -19.32 -13.11 25.39
N GLN A 218 -20.48 -13.57 25.91
CA GLN A 218 -21.09 -13.09 27.15
C GLN A 218 -20.18 -13.23 28.38
N VAL A 219 -19.22 -14.15 28.34
CA VAL A 219 -18.24 -14.38 29.40
C VAL A 219 -16.85 -13.89 28.98
N LEU A 220 -16.49 -14.04 27.71
CA LEU A 220 -15.20 -13.64 27.17
C LEU A 220 -14.95 -12.13 27.33
N ILE A 221 -15.91 -11.28 26.95
CA ILE A 221 -15.74 -9.83 26.98
C ILE A 221 -15.56 -9.32 28.43
N PRO A 222 -16.42 -9.68 29.40
CA PRO A 222 -16.18 -9.36 30.81
C PRO A 222 -14.85 -9.91 31.33
N ASN A 223 -14.46 -11.11 30.93
CA ASN A 223 -13.21 -11.72 31.38
C ASN A 223 -11.98 -10.95 30.85
N LEU A 224 -12.00 -10.52 29.58
CA LEU A 224 -10.96 -9.67 29.00
C LEU A 224 -10.90 -8.33 29.74
N LEU A 225 -12.06 -7.67 29.91
CA LEU A 225 -12.19 -6.39 30.63
C LEU A 225 -11.58 -6.47 32.03
N MET A 226 -11.99 -7.45 32.85
CA MET A 226 -11.50 -7.60 34.22
C MET A 226 -10.01 -7.94 34.31
N ASN A 227 -9.49 -8.68 33.32
CA ASN A 227 -8.10 -9.09 33.35
C ASN A 227 -7.15 -8.01 32.85
N GLY A 228 -7.58 -7.21 31.86
CA GLY A 228 -6.78 -6.15 31.26
C GLY A 228 -5.51 -6.64 30.55
N GLY A 229 -4.61 -5.69 30.24
CA GLY A 229 -3.47 -5.91 29.36
C GLY A 229 -3.82 -5.67 27.89
N PHE A 230 -3.10 -6.36 26.99
CA PHE A 230 -3.20 -6.10 25.55
C PHE A 230 -3.88 -7.25 24.80
N GLY A 231 -4.67 -6.94 23.78
CA GLY A 231 -5.15 -7.94 22.82
C GLY A 231 -4.15 -8.15 21.68
N LEU A 232 -3.79 -9.40 21.37
CA LEU A 232 -2.82 -9.68 20.30
C LEU A 232 -3.50 -10.17 19.02
N VAL A 233 -3.17 -9.50 17.91
CA VAL A 233 -3.63 -9.84 16.56
C VAL A 233 -2.40 -10.22 15.74
N TRP A 234 -2.08 -11.53 15.73
CA TRP A 234 -0.80 -12.00 15.21
C TRP A 234 -0.88 -13.37 14.55
N SER A 235 0.06 -13.63 13.63
CA SER A 235 0.36 -14.94 13.05
C SER A 235 1.87 -15.08 12.87
N THR A 236 2.44 -16.25 13.18
CA THR A 236 3.82 -16.62 12.81
C THR A 236 3.86 -17.52 11.57
N ASP A 237 2.69 -17.92 11.07
CA ASP A 237 2.56 -18.63 9.81
C ASP A 237 2.47 -17.58 8.69
N SER A 238 3.44 -17.62 7.77
CA SER A 238 3.57 -16.60 6.71
C SER A 238 2.34 -16.55 5.82
N TYR A 239 1.75 -17.70 5.49
CA TYR A 239 0.57 -17.76 4.65
C TYR A 239 -0.66 -17.11 5.32
N TRP A 240 -0.86 -17.35 6.61
CA TRP A 240 -1.90 -16.66 7.37
C TRP A 240 -1.59 -15.17 7.59
N SER A 241 -0.31 -14.79 7.69
CA SER A 241 0.10 -13.39 7.76
C SER A 241 -0.27 -12.66 6.45
N ASP A 242 0.04 -13.26 5.30
CA ASP A 242 -0.34 -12.74 3.98
C ASP A 242 -1.86 -12.59 3.85
N TYR A 243 -2.65 -13.53 4.39
CA TYR A 243 -4.10 -13.39 4.39
C TYR A 243 -4.59 -12.27 5.32
N MET A 244 -3.96 -12.13 6.49
CA MET A 244 -4.25 -11.04 7.44
C MET A 244 -3.82 -9.66 6.91
N HIS A 245 -2.91 -9.60 5.93
CA HIS A 245 -2.54 -8.38 5.22
C HIS A 245 -3.68 -7.85 4.34
N VAL A 246 -4.57 -8.72 3.85
CA VAL A 246 -5.68 -8.34 2.97
C VAL A 246 -7.05 -8.43 3.63
N ASN A 247 -7.24 -9.21 4.69
CA ASN A 247 -8.55 -9.37 5.36
C ASN A 247 -8.60 -8.70 6.73
N THR A 248 -9.80 -8.35 7.22
CA THR A 248 -10.01 -7.82 8.57
C THR A 248 -10.41 -8.91 9.57
N SER A 249 -9.85 -8.84 10.78
CA SER A 249 -10.01 -9.88 11.81
C SER A 249 -11.06 -9.48 12.85
N HIS A 250 -12.07 -10.33 13.07
CA HIS A 250 -13.05 -10.17 14.17
C HIS A 250 -12.42 -10.00 15.56
N LYS A 251 -11.18 -10.50 15.76
CA LYS A 251 -10.51 -10.38 17.07
C LYS A 251 -10.29 -8.94 17.49
N ILE A 252 -10.04 -8.07 16.52
CA ILE A 252 -9.84 -6.63 16.74
C ILE A 252 -11.09 -6.06 17.42
N GLY A 253 -12.26 -6.32 16.84
CA GLY A 253 -13.55 -5.90 17.40
C GLY A 253 -13.73 -6.38 18.84
N THR A 254 -13.50 -7.68 19.09
CA THR A 254 -13.64 -8.27 20.44
C THR A 254 -12.73 -7.58 21.48
N TYR A 255 -11.45 -7.34 21.17
CA TYR A 255 -10.53 -6.69 22.12
C TYR A 255 -10.91 -5.24 22.40
N LEU A 256 -11.19 -4.47 21.35
CA LEU A 256 -11.52 -3.06 21.48
C LEU A 256 -12.85 -2.87 22.23
N VAL A 257 -13.85 -3.72 21.96
CA VAL A 257 -15.12 -3.73 22.71
C VAL A 257 -14.92 -4.09 24.18
N ALA A 258 -13.98 -4.98 24.50
CA ALA A 258 -13.56 -5.24 25.88
C ALA A 258 -12.71 -4.12 26.50
N GLY A 259 -12.39 -3.06 25.75
CA GLY A 259 -11.63 -1.90 26.24
C GLY A 259 -10.11 -2.09 26.23
N LEU A 260 -9.60 -3.19 25.64
CA LEU A 260 -8.18 -3.50 25.64
C LEU A 260 -7.49 -2.82 24.45
N PRO A 261 -6.37 -2.10 24.66
CA PRO A 261 -5.46 -1.74 23.58
C PRO A 261 -4.93 -2.99 22.88
N ILE A 262 -4.64 -2.88 21.59
CA ILE A 262 -4.23 -4.03 20.77
C ILE A 262 -2.79 -3.92 20.27
N ILE A 263 -2.18 -5.07 20.01
CA ILE A 263 -0.88 -5.18 19.34
C ILE A 263 -1.11 -5.91 18.03
N ILE A 264 -0.61 -5.32 16.96
CA ILE A 264 -0.86 -5.79 15.60
C ILE A 264 0.41 -5.71 14.76
N ASP A 265 0.56 -6.68 13.86
CA ASP A 265 1.63 -6.71 12.86
C ASP A 265 1.51 -5.48 11.95
N GLU A 266 2.64 -4.85 11.62
CA GLU A 266 2.67 -3.68 10.74
C GLU A 266 2.08 -3.93 9.34
N ASN A 267 2.15 -5.17 8.88
CA ASN A 267 1.60 -5.60 7.60
C ASN A 267 0.13 -5.98 7.72
N ASN A 268 -0.50 -5.91 8.89
CA ASN A 268 -1.92 -6.22 8.99
C ASN A 268 -2.77 -5.16 8.25
N SER A 269 -3.86 -5.59 7.62
CA SER A 269 -4.79 -4.68 6.92
C SER A 269 -5.36 -3.55 7.79
N ASN A 270 -5.41 -3.75 9.12
CA ASN A 270 -5.91 -2.79 10.09
C ASN A 270 -4.83 -1.93 10.77
N ALA A 271 -3.55 -2.07 10.42
CA ALA A 271 -2.44 -1.39 11.09
C ALA A 271 -2.60 0.15 11.10
N GLU A 272 -2.97 0.74 9.97
CA GLU A 272 -3.13 2.20 9.87
C GLU A 272 -4.31 2.72 10.68
N MET A 273 -5.43 1.97 10.74
CA MET A 273 -6.56 2.29 11.61
C MET A 273 -6.12 2.32 13.08
N VAL A 274 -5.29 1.36 13.52
CA VAL A 274 -4.76 1.30 14.88
C VAL A 274 -3.85 2.50 15.16
N ARG A 275 -2.96 2.84 14.23
CA ARG A 275 -2.03 3.99 14.34
C ARG A 275 -2.78 5.32 14.42
N LYS A 276 -3.68 5.59 13.46
CA LYS A 276 -4.44 6.84 13.35
C LYS A 276 -5.33 7.10 14.56
N ASN A 277 -5.97 6.05 15.08
CA ASN A 277 -6.88 6.15 16.23
C ASN A 277 -6.18 5.88 17.57
N LYS A 278 -4.86 5.65 17.57
CA LYS A 278 -4.05 5.36 18.78
C LYS A 278 -4.63 4.23 19.64
N LEU A 279 -5.00 3.12 18.99
CA LEU A 279 -5.69 1.99 19.62
C LEU A 279 -4.74 0.94 20.24
N GLY A 280 -3.44 1.16 20.13
CA GLY A 280 -2.40 0.28 20.66
C GLY A 280 -1.11 0.40 19.85
N PHE A 281 -0.38 -0.72 19.71
CA PHE A 281 0.94 -0.75 19.07
C PHE A 281 0.91 -1.49 17.73
N VAL A 282 1.57 -0.91 16.73
CA VAL A 282 1.82 -1.50 15.43
C VAL A 282 3.32 -1.80 15.37
N VAL A 283 3.69 -3.06 15.16
CA VAL A 283 5.07 -3.55 15.33
C VAL A 283 5.46 -4.54 14.24
N GLU A 284 6.76 -4.65 13.99
CA GLU A 284 7.33 -5.55 12.96
C GLU A 284 7.55 -6.97 13.50
N SER A 285 7.63 -7.14 14.82
CA SER A 285 7.91 -8.43 15.45
C SER A 285 7.28 -8.61 16.83
N LEU A 286 7.14 -9.87 17.26
CA LEU A 286 6.75 -10.17 18.65
C LEU A 286 7.81 -9.69 19.66
N ASP A 287 9.10 -9.69 19.32
CA ASP A 287 10.13 -9.20 20.26
C ASP A 287 9.94 -7.70 20.54
N GLU A 288 9.68 -6.91 19.49
CA GLU A 288 9.33 -5.50 19.62
C GLU A 288 8.05 -5.30 20.44
N ALA A 289 7.00 -6.10 20.18
CA ALA A 289 5.77 -6.07 20.97
C ALA A 289 6.03 -6.22 22.47
N ILE A 290 6.85 -7.21 22.83
CA ILE A 290 7.16 -7.55 24.21
C ILE A 290 7.99 -6.45 24.86
N ASP A 291 8.95 -5.88 24.14
CA ASP A 291 9.75 -4.75 24.61
C ASP A 291 8.89 -3.50 24.86
N LEU A 292 7.94 -3.19 23.97
CA LEU A 292 7.00 -2.10 24.15
C LEU A 292 6.08 -2.33 25.36
N ILE A 293 5.54 -3.55 25.52
CA ILE A 293 4.74 -3.90 26.70
C ILE A 293 5.54 -3.71 27.99
N LYS A 294 6.83 -4.04 28.01
CA LYS A 294 7.70 -3.88 29.19
C LYS A 294 7.98 -2.42 29.52
N LYS A 295 8.16 -1.57 28.49
CA LYS A 295 8.49 -0.14 28.65
C LYS A 295 7.26 0.72 28.93
N THR A 296 6.06 0.27 28.55
CA THR A 296 4.81 1.03 28.72
C THR A 296 4.58 1.42 30.19
N THR A 297 4.20 2.66 30.42
CA THR A 297 3.85 3.20 31.73
C THR A 297 2.34 3.16 31.97
N GLU A 298 1.88 3.29 33.22
CA GLU A 298 0.44 3.39 33.53
C GLU A 298 -0.21 4.58 32.83
N ALA A 299 0.52 5.70 32.71
CA ALA A 299 0.03 6.91 32.04
C ALA A 299 -0.22 6.67 30.55
N GLU A 300 0.76 6.08 29.84
CA GLU A 300 0.63 5.71 28.42
C GLU A 300 -0.50 4.69 28.21
N TYR A 301 -0.57 3.65 29.03
CA TYR A 301 -1.66 2.67 28.94
C TYR A 301 -3.02 3.31 29.22
N SER A 302 -3.10 4.28 30.13
CA SER A 302 -4.33 5.03 30.37
C SER A 302 -4.76 5.85 29.14
N GLU A 303 -3.83 6.51 28.43
CA GLU A 303 -4.16 7.21 27.19
C GLU A 303 -4.70 6.24 26.13
N LEU A 304 -4.05 5.08 25.96
CA LEU A 304 -4.52 4.04 25.04
C LEU A 304 -5.95 3.58 25.40
N ARG A 305 -6.24 3.32 26.68
CA ARG A 305 -7.59 2.94 27.14
C ARG A 305 -8.65 4.00 26.81
N GLU A 306 -8.33 5.28 26.96
CA GLU A 306 -9.28 6.35 26.62
C GLU A 306 -9.60 6.37 25.12
N ASN A 307 -8.58 6.22 24.28
CA ASN A 307 -8.77 6.18 22.82
C ASN A 307 -9.57 4.93 22.40
N VAL A 308 -9.24 3.77 22.97
CA VAL A 308 -10.00 2.53 22.77
C VAL A 308 -11.44 2.70 23.23
N GLY A 309 -11.70 3.32 24.39
CA GLY A 309 -13.05 3.54 24.90
C GLY A 309 -13.91 4.38 23.95
N LYS A 310 -13.35 5.45 23.37
CA LYS A 310 -14.01 6.29 22.37
C LYS A 310 -14.32 5.51 21.10
N PHE A 311 -13.34 4.77 20.58
CA PHE A 311 -13.49 4.00 19.34
C PHE A 311 -14.46 2.81 19.50
N ALA A 312 -14.41 2.13 20.65
CA ALA A 312 -15.27 1.00 20.98
C ALA A 312 -16.76 1.35 20.98
N PHE A 313 -17.12 2.62 21.20
CA PHE A 313 -18.50 3.08 21.05
C PHE A 313 -19.04 2.80 19.63
N LEU A 314 -18.22 3.00 18.60
CA LEU A 314 -18.61 2.72 17.21
C LEU A 314 -18.92 1.22 17.04
N LEU A 315 -18.01 0.38 17.53
CA LEU A 315 -18.06 -1.08 17.40
C LEU A 315 -19.21 -1.72 18.17
N ARG A 316 -19.49 -1.26 19.40
CA ARG A 316 -20.56 -1.81 20.25
C ARG A 316 -21.96 -1.55 19.67
N ASN A 317 -22.10 -0.47 18.91
CA ASN A 317 -23.38 0.00 18.37
C ASN A 317 -23.57 -0.30 16.87
N GLY A 318 -22.61 -0.99 16.24
CA GLY A 318 -22.72 -1.43 14.85
C GLY A 318 -22.56 -0.31 13.82
N PHE A 319 -21.81 0.75 14.15
CA PHE A 319 -21.74 1.92 13.27
C PHE A 319 -20.98 1.64 11.97
N PHE A 320 -20.00 0.72 11.94
CA PHE A 320 -19.33 0.37 10.69
C PHE A 320 -20.25 -0.40 9.75
N ALA A 321 -21.01 -1.37 10.25
CA ALA A 321 -22.03 -2.11 9.51
C ALA A 321 -23.13 -1.16 9.00
N LYS A 322 -23.63 -0.25 9.85
CA LYS A 322 -24.63 0.76 9.45
C LYS A 322 -24.11 1.67 8.35
N LYS A 323 -22.88 2.19 8.50
CA LYS A 323 -22.20 3.01 7.47
C LYS A 323 -22.06 2.23 6.16
N LEU A 324 -21.58 1.00 6.23
CA LEU A 324 -21.35 0.14 5.07
C LEU A 324 -22.63 -0.21 4.30
N VAL A 325 -23.68 -0.67 5.00
CA VAL A 325 -24.97 -1.02 4.38
C VAL A 325 -25.62 0.22 3.77
N THR A 326 -25.55 1.36 4.46
CA THR A 326 -26.06 2.64 3.96
C THR A 326 -25.32 3.08 2.70
N ASN A 327 -23.99 3.11 2.75
CA ASN A 327 -23.15 3.52 1.63
C ASN A 327 -23.33 2.59 0.43
N ALA A 328 -23.51 1.28 0.63
CA ALA A 328 -23.73 0.35 -0.46
C ALA A 328 -24.99 0.67 -1.27
N VAL A 329 -26.07 1.09 -0.60
CA VAL A 329 -27.30 1.51 -1.29
C VAL A 329 -27.13 2.87 -1.95
N PHE A 330 -26.42 3.81 -1.32
CA PHE A 330 -26.11 5.11 -1.92
C PHE A 330 -25.27 4.96 -3.19
N GLU A 331 -24.15 4.24 -3.12
CA GLU A 331 -23.30 3.94 -4.27
C GLU A 331 -24.09 3.24 -5.37
N LEU A 332 -24.98 2.31 -5.02
CA LEU A 332 -25.78 1.62 -6.03
C LEU A 332 -26.68 2.57 -6.84
N LEU A 333 -27.32 3.54 -6.17
CA LEU A 333 -28.39 4.35 -6.73
C LEU A 333 -27.99 5.75 -7.18
N GLN A 334 -26.98 6.35 -6.54
CA GLN A 334 -26.51 7.67 -6.94
C GLN A 334 -25.61 7.54 -8.17
N ASN A 335 -25.93 8.33 -9.20
CA ASN A 335 -24.99 8.66 -10.25
C ASN A 335 -24.18 9.84 -9.71
N ASN A 336 -22.87 9.65 -9.48
CA ASN A 336 -21.98 10.62 -8.86
C ASN A 336 -22.29 12.05 -9.32
N ILE A 337 -22.90 12.84 -8.44
CA ILE A 337 -22.71 14.29 -8.47
C ILE A 337 -21.27 14.46 -8.05
N SER A 338 -20.41 14.84 -8.98
CA SER A 338 -19.00 15.15 -8.72
C SER A 338 -18.90 16.11 -7.53
N GLY A 339 -18.47 15.60 -6.39
CA GLY A 339 -18.27 16.35 -5.15
C GLY A 339 -18.36 15.41 -3.95
N GLU A 340 -17.20 15.01 -3.43
CA GLU A 340 -17.00 14.14 -2.25
C GLU A 340 -16.99 12.62 -2.49
N THR A 341 -16.13 12.16 -3.39
CA THR A 341 -15.46 10.85 -3.22
C THR A 341 -13.97 11.05 -3.46
N ASP A 342 -13.19 11.06 -2.38
CA ASP A 342 -11.73 11.17 -2.39
C ASP A 342 -11.06 9.80 -2.71
N ASP A 343 -11.65 9.03 -3.66
CA ASP A 343 -11.37 7.59 -3.81
C ASP A 343 -11.08 7.14 -5.26
N ASN A 344 -10.78 8.07 -6.17
CA ASN A 344 -9.83 7.71 -7.24
C ASN A 344 -8.47 7.58 -6.57
N VAL A 345 -7.85 6.40 -6.64
CA VAL A 345 -6.45 6.21 -6.21
C VAL A 345 -5.59 7.06 -7.14
N SER A 346 -5.49 8.35 -6.85
CA SER A 346 -4.52 9.25 -7.47
C SER A 346 -3.15 8.74 -7.02
N ILE A 347 -2.24 8.56 -7.98
CA ILE A 347 -0.84 8.32 -7.70
C ILE A 347 -0.33 9.59 -7.02
N ASN A 348 -0.21 9.53 -5.69
CA ASN A 348 0.15 10.67 -4.87
C ASN A 348 1.64 11.02 -5.03
N VAL A 349 1.92 12.05 -5.83
CA VAL A 349 3.27 12.57 -6.04
C VAL A 349 3.44 13.84 -5.22
N LEU A 350 4.41 13.85 -4.31
CA LEU A 350 4.75 15.05 -3.54
C LEU A 350 5.14 16.20 -4.48
N LYS A 351 4.92 17.44 -4.05
CA LYS A 351 5.47 18.60 -4.76
C LYS A 351 7.00 18.60 -4.70
N ARG A 352 7.65 19.29 -5.63
CA ARG A 352 9.12 19.38 -5.70
C ARG A 352 9.72 19.87 -4.39
N GLU A 353 9.12 20.90 -3.79
CA GLU A 353 9.59 21.50 -2.54
C GLU A 353 9.49 20.53 -1.37
N GLN A 354 8.37 19.81 -1.27
CA GLN A 354 8.13 18.79 -0.25
C GLN A 354 9.07 17.60 -0.40
N THR A 355 9.33 17.18 -1.64
CA THR A 355 10.30 16.12 -1.95
C THR A 355 11.68 16.52 -1.45
N ILE A 356 12.17 17.72 -1.82
CA ILE A 356 13.48 18.23 -1.39
C ILE A 356 13.56 18.34 0.13
N GLU A 357 12.52 18.86 0.78
CA GLU A 357 12.48 18.97 2.24
C GLU A 357 12.55 17.60 2.93
N TYR A 358 11.83 16.60 2.40
CA TYR A 358 11.88 15.23 2.92
C TYR A 358 13.28 14.62 2.81
N LEU A 359 13.93 14.79 1.65
CA LEU A 359 15.27 14.26 1.40
C LEU A 359 16.31 14.87 2.35
N ILE A 360 16.23 16.18 2.60
CA ILE A 360 17.12 16.88 3.54
C ILE A 360 16.85 16.43 4.98
N LYS A 361 15.58 16.43 5.40
CA LYS A 361 15.19 16.16 6.79
C LYS A 361 15.59 14.75 7.23
N ASN A 362 15.36 13.76 6.37
CA ASN A 362 15.59 12.35 6.71
C ASN A 362 16.95 11.83 6.24
N LYS A 363 17.72 12.64 5.49
CA LYS A 363 18.87 12.17 4.71
C LYS A 363 18.49 10.96 3.83
N ALA A 364 17.27 10.99 3.29
CA ALA A 364 16.77 9.93 2.45
C ALA A 364 17.43 9.99 1.07
N SER A 365 17.76 8.83 0.53
CA SER A 365 18.19 8.67 -0.86
C SER A 365 16.97 8.69 -1.80
N ILE A 366 17.18 8.97 -3.09
CA ILE A 366 16.10 8.95 -4.08
C ILE A 366 16.53 8.33 -5.41
N ALA A 367 15.69 7.45 -5.94
CA ALA A 367 15.74 6.98 -7.33
C ALA A 367 14.54 7.53 -8.09
N ARG A 368 14.75 8.15 -9.26
CA ARG A 368 13.67 8.84 -9.99
C ARG A 368 13.35 8.16 -11.31
N PHE A 369 12.13 7.70 -11.48
CA PHE A 369 11.66 7.09 -12.71
C PHE A 369 11.08 8.15 -13.64
N GLY A 370 11.50 8.10 -14.90
CA GLY A 370 10.92 8.86 -16.00
C GLY A 370 10.51 7.94 -17.15
N SER A 371 10.13 8.56 -18.28
CA SER A 371 9.70 7.82 -19.48
C SER A 371 10.76 6.86 -20.01
N GLY A 372 12.05 7.15 -19.82
CA GLY A 372 13.15 6.27 -20.21
C GLY A 372 13.19 4.97 -19.42
N GLU A 373 13.06 5.04 -18.09
CA GLU A 373 13.00 3.84 -17.24
C GLU A 373 11.76 3.00 -17.54
N PHE A 374 10.61 3.62 -17.81
CA PHE A 374 9.40 2.89 -18.19
C PHE A 374 9.57 2.15 -19.52
N ASN A 375 10.26 2.72 -20.50
CA ASN A 375 10.59 2.02 -21.75
C ASN A 375 11.48 0.79 -21.51
N LEU A 376 12.51 0.91 -20.65
CA LEU A 376 13.43 -0.18 -20.32
C LEU A 376 12.71 -1.34 -19.62
N ILE A 377 11.82 -1.04 -18.66
CA ILE A 377 11.01 -2.05 -17.97
C ILE A 377 10.12 -2.84 -18.97
N ASN A 378 9.74 -2.20 -20.07
CA ASN A 378 8.88 -2.76 -21.11
C ASN A 378 9.66 -3.31 -22.33
N GLY A 379 10.96 -3.59 -22.18
CA GLY A 379 11.72 -4.30 -23.22
C GLY A 379 12.41 -3.41 -24.25
N ALA A 380 12.37 -2.08 -24.11
CA ALA A 380 12.91 -1.14 -25.08
C ALA A 380 14.10 -0.34 -24.53
N GLY A 381 15.23 -0.40 -25.24
CA GLY A 381 16.40 0.42 -24.94
C GLY A 381 16.15 1.92 -25.19
N ILE A 382 17.03 2.75 -24.64
CA ILE A 382 17.03 4.21 -24.82
C ILE A 382 18.40 4.70 -25.33
N SER A 383 18.49 5.95 -25.80
CA SER A 383 19.66 6.48 -26.52
C SER A 383 21.03 6.33 -25.83
N PHE A 384 21.04 6.29 -24.50
CA PHE A 384 22.26 6.16 -23.68
C PHE A 384 22.28 4.90 -22.81
N GLN A 385 21.29 4.01 -22.94
CA GLN A 385 21.27 2.73 -22.23
C GLN A 385 20.53 1.69 -23.07
N GLU A 386 21.28 0.74 -23.60
CA GLU A 386 20.74 -0.44 -24.25
C GLU A 386 19.88 -1.25 -23.28
N TYR A 387 18.90 -1.95 -23.85
CA TYR A 387 18.07 -2.87 -23.09
C TYR A 387 18.94 -4.01 -22.53
N SER A 388 18.75 -4.27 -21.24
CA SER A 388 19.23 -5.47 -20.56
C SER A 388 18.07 -6.01 -19.73
N GLU A 389 17.79 -7.30 -19.85
CA GLU A 389 16.74 -7.95 -19.06
C GLU A 389 17.03 -7.83 -17.56
N GLU A 390 18.30 -7.94 -17.17
CA GLU A 390 18.73 -7.75 -15.79
C GLU A 390 18.38 -6.34 -15.29
N LEU A 391 18.76 -5.30 -16.04
CA LEU A 391 18.43 -3.91 -15.69
C LEU A 391 16.91 -3.71 -15.60
N ALA A 392 16.15 -4.24 -16.56
CA ALA A 392 14.69 -4.11 -16.58
C ALA A 392 14.04 -4.76 -15.34
N VAL A 393 14.51 -5.94 -14.93
CA VAL A 393 14.06 -6.62 -13.71
C VAL A 393 14.43 -5.82 -12.47
N ARG A 394 15.66 -5.30 -12.39
CA ARG A 394 16.10 -4.46 -11.26
C ARG A 394 15.26 -3.20 -11.14
N LEU A 395 15.01 -2.49 -12.24
CA LEU A 395 14.14 -1.31 -12.28
C LEU A 395 12.70 -1.64 -11.86
N ARG A 396 12.14 -2.75 -12.35
CA ARG A 396 10.80 -3.21 -11.96
C ARG A 396 10.70 -3.50 -10.46
N ASN A 397 11.71 -4.17 -9.90
CA ASN A 397 11.75 -4.47 -8.46
C ASN A 397 11.83 -3.19 -7.62
N ILE A 398 12.62 -2.20 -8.06
CA ILE A 398 12.70 -0.89 -7.39
C ILE A 398 11.36 -0.15 -7.49
N LEU A 399 10.67 -0.22 -8.63
CA LEU A 399 9.38 0.46 -8.82
C LEU A 399 8.27 -0.12 -7.91
N ALA A 400 8.43 -1.34 -7.41
CA ALA A 400 7.50 -2.01 -6.51
C ALA A 400 7.74 -1.73 -5.01
N VAL A 401 8.78 -0.95 -4.65
CA VAL A 401 9.08 -0.65 -3.23
C VAL A 401 8.26 0.54 -2.72
N GLN A 402 8.05 0.58 -1.40
CA GLN A 402 7.45 1.74 -0.72
C GLN A 402 8.50 2.84 -0.48
N SER A 403 8.09 4.10 -0.63
CA SER A 403 8.88 5.24 -0.13
C SER A 403 8.87 5.24 1.39
N ASN A 404 10.03 5.43 2.01
CA ASN A 404 10.23 5.45 3.46
C ASN A 404 11.29 6.48 3.88
N SER A 405 11.67 6.49 5.16
CA SER A 405 12.61 7.46 5.72
C SER A 405 14.03 7.38 5.14
N ASN A 406 14.42 6.25 4.55
CA ASN A 406 15.78 6.01 4.06
C ASN A 406 15.87 6.10 2.53
N PHE A 407 14.78 5.76 1.84
CA PHE A 407 14.72 5.71 0.38
C PHE A 407 13.38 6.20 -0.14
N VAL A 408 13.43 7.10 -1.12
CA VAL A 408 12.27 7.65 -1.80
C VAL A 408 12.23 7.16 -3.25
N LEU A 409 11.07 6.68 -3.66
CA LEU A 409 10.80 6.36 -5.06
C LEU A 409 10.17 7.59 -5.72
N GLY A 410 10.85 8.15 -6.73
CA GLY A 410 10.37 9.33 -7.45
C GLY A 410 9.70 8.97 -8.77
N VAL A 411 8.56 9.59 -9.10
CA VAL A 411 7.86 9.41 -10.40
C VAL A 411 7.43 10.77 -10.97
N PRO A 412 7.07 10.86 -12.27
CA PRO A 412 6.66 12.11 -12.89
C PRO A 412 5.40 12.68 -12.22
N ASP A 413 5.41 13.99 -12.01
CA ASP A 413 4.28 14.75 -11.45
C ASP A 413 3.30 15.11 -12.58
N ILE A 414 2.54 14.10 -13.00
CA ILE A 414 1.67 14.15 -14.19
C ILE A 414 0.24 13.63 -13.94
N PHE A 415 -0.03 13.11 -12.73
CA PHE A 415 -1.27 12.39 -12.42
C PHE A 415 -2.39 13.30 -11.93
N ASP A 416 -2.06 14.47 -11.38
CA ASP A 416 -3.03 15.49 -10.92
C ASP A 416 -3.24 16.64 -11.95
N GLY A 417 -2.87 16.40 -13.21
CA GLY A 417 -3.01 17.35 -14.31
C GLY A 417 -1.68 17.84 -14.90
N LEU A 418 -1.75 18.45 -16.09
CA LEU A 418 -0.57 18.86 -16.87
C LEU A 418 -0.51 20.38 -17.13
N ASP A 419 -1.40 21.16 -16.52
CA ASP A 419 -1.62 22.58 -16.85
C ASP A 419 -0.40 23.48 -16.59
N ASN A 420 0.47 23.05 -15.68
CA ASN A 420 1.74 23.73 -15.37
C ASN A 420 2.83 23.49 -16.43
N LEU A 421 2.65 22.53 -17.34
CA LEU A 421 3.58 22.21 -18.41
C LEU A 421 3.26 23.00 -19.69
N ASN A 422 4.27 23.23 -20.53
CA ASN A 422 4.08 23.80 -21.87
C ASN A 422 3.37 22.80 -22.81
N GLU A 423 2.84 23.28 -23.93
CA GLU A 423 2.03 22.47 -24.86
C GLU A 423 2.74 21.20 -25.37
N ALA A 424 4.05 21.27 -25.63
CA ALA A 424 4.82 20.12 -26.11
C ALA A 424 4.93 19.03 -25.04
N ALA A 425 5.21 19.43 -23.80
CA ALA A 425 5.28 18.52 -22.66
C ALA A 425 3.91 17.95 -22.29
N GLN A 426 2.83 18.77 -22.34
CA GLN A 426 1.46 18.28 -22.16
C GLN A 426 1.11 17.21 -23.19
N LYS A 427 1.38 17.46 -24.47
CA LYS A 427 1.12 16.50 -25.55
C LYS A 427 1.90 15.19 -25.36
N PHE A 428 3.17 15.29 -24.95
CA PHE A 428 4.00 14.12 -24.66
C PHE A 428 3.44 13.29 -23.51
N TRP A 429 3.18 13.92 -22.35
CA TRP A 429 2.73 13.21 -21.15
C TRP A 429 1.28 12.72 -21.26
N ALA A 430 0.38 13.45 -21.91
CA ALA A 430 -0.97 12.96 -22.20
C ALA A 430 -0.94 11.72 -23.10
N GLY A 431 -0.11 11.73 -24.15
CA GLY A 431 0.09 10.56 -24.99
C GLY A 431 0.74 9.39 -24.24
N ASN A 432 1.63 9.69 -23.31
CA ASN A 432 2.29 8.69 -22.48
C ASN A 432 1.31 8.05 -21.47
N LEU A 433 0.54 8.86 -20.73
CA LEU A 433 -0.50 8.41 -19.81
C LEU A 433 -1.53 7.53 -20.53
N ASN A 434 -2.06 7.97 -21.67
CA ASN A 434 -3.01 7.18 -22.45
C ASN A 434 -2.43 5.84 -22.93
N LYS A 435 -1.13 5.80 -23.23
CA LYS A 435 -0.46 4.57 -23.70
C LYS A 435 -0.15 3.60 -22.56
N TRP A 436 0.16 4.12 -21.38
CA TRP A 436 0.75 3.37 -20.27
C TRP A 436 -0.11 3.39 -19.00
N GLU A 437 -1.38 3.76 -19.08
CA GLU A 437 -2.31 3.84 -17.95
C GLU A 437 -2.32 2.54 -17.13
N ASP A 438 -2.51 1.40 -17.79
CA ASP A 438 -2.49 0.08 -17.13
C ASP A 438 -1.15 -0.19 -16.45
N PHE A 439 -0.04 0.18 -17.09
CA PHE A 439 1.29 0.02 -16.51
C PHE A 439 1.45 0.87 -15.26
N TYR A 440 1.02 2.13 -15.29
CA TYR A 440 1.07 3.02 -14.13
C TYR A 440 0.22 2.49 -12.98
N ASN A 441 -1.02 2.12 -13.25
CA ASN A 441 -1.94 1.60 -12.24
C ASN A 441 -1.47 0.26 -11.64
N GLN A 442 -0.75 -0.57 -12.42
CA GLN A 442 -0.22 -1.85 -11.95
C GLN A 442 1.10 -1.70 -11.18
N MET A 443 1.99 -0.83 -11.63
CA MET A 443 3.36 -0.74 -11.11
C MET A 443 3.53 0.33 -10.04
N LEU A 444 2.74 1.41 -10.08
CA LEU A 444 2.87 2.51 -9.13
C LEU A 444 1.95 2.30 -7.91
N THR A 445 2.39 1.44 -6.99
CA THR A 445 1.61 0.99 -5.84
C THR A 445 2.04 1.55 -4.48
N ALA A 446 3.02 2.46 -4.44
CA ALA A 446 3.49 3.07 -3.21
C ALA A 446 2.48 4.07 -2.67
N ASP A 447 2.41 4.22 -1.35
CA ASP A 447 1.45 5.14 -0.70
C ASP A 447 1.70 6.60 -1.08
N TRP A 448 2.96 6.94 -1.39
CA TRP A 448 3.38 8.24 -1.89
C TRP A 448 4.71 8.14 -2.65
N TYR A 449 4.92 9.12 -3.53
CA TYR A 449 6.10 9.22 -4.38
C TYR A 449 6.78 10.58 -4.25
N GLY A 450 8.10 10.59 -4.42
CA GLY A 450 8.84 11.83 -4.68
C GLY A 450 8.60 12.38 -6.09
N ASN A 451 8.84 13.67 -6.28
CA ASN A 451 8.68 14.31 -7.58
C ASN A 451 9.90 14.07 -8.49
N SER A 452 9.77 13.28 -9.55
CA SER A 452 10.90 13.05 -10.46
C SER A 452 11.31 14.32 -11.23
N PHE A 453 10.40 15.29 -11.37
CA PHE A 453 10.68 16.59 -11.97
C PHE A 453 11.40 17.56 -11.03
N MET A 454 11.82 17.15 -9.83
CA MET A 454 12.75 17.95 -9.02
C MET A 454 14.05 18.28 -9.75
N THR A 455 14.44 17.47 -10.74
CA THR A 455 15.60 17.72 -11.60
C THR A 455 15.23 18.33 -12.95
N ARG A 456 13.95 18.65 -13.17
CA ARG A 456 13.40 19.25 -14.40
C ARG A 456 12.60 20.55 -14.08
N PRO A 457 13.19 21.55 -13.38
CA PRO A 457 12.42 22.65 -12.82
C PRO A 457 12.28 23.88 -13.73
N TYR A 458 12.57 23.78 -15.04
CA TYR A 458 12.57 24.98 -15.91
C TYR A 458 11.92 24.79 -17.29
N ILE A 459 12.54 24.03 -18.19
CA ILE A 459 12.30 24.21 -19.64
C ILE A 459 10.86 23.83 -20.04
N ASP A 460 10.35 22.77 -19.43
CA ASP A 460 9.03 22.22 -19.71
C ASP A 460 7.90 22.94 -18.95
N LEU A 461 8.21 23.87 -18.05
CA LEU A 461 7.21 24.69 -17.36
C LEU A 461 6.60 25.74 -18.29
N LYS A 462 5.28 25.91 -18.19
CA LYS A 462 4.52 26.97 -18.86
C LYS A 462 4.85 28.33 -18.27
N ASP A 463 4.78 28.46 -16.94
CA ASP A 463 5.23 29.64 -16.20
C ASP A 463 6.62 29.37 -15.62
N LYS A 464 7.60 30.17 -16.06
CA LYS A 464 9.01 30.07 -15.66
C LYS A 464 9.38 31.04 -14.54
N SER A 465 8.44 31.84 -14.02
CA SER A 465 8.73 32.89 -13.02
C SER A 465 9.31 32.33 -11.72
N GLN A 466 8.95 31.09 -11.36
CA GLN A 466 9.39 30.42 -10.13
C GLN A 466 10.69 29.62 -10.30
N ALA A 467 11.24 29.53 -11.50
CA ALA A 467 12.42 28.71 -11.77
C ALA A 467 13.63 29.06 -10.87
N SER A 468 13.88 30.36 -10.67
CA SER A 468 14.95 30.80 -9.76
C SER A 468 14.74 30.31 -8.32
N ALA A 469 13.48 30.28 -7.85
CA ALA A 469 13.15 29.79 -6.53
C ALA A 469 13.30 28.27 -6.45
N HIS A 470 12.90 27.53 -7.48
CA HIS A 470 13.07 26.08 -7.55
C HIS A 470 14.55 25.68 -7.49
N PHE A 471 15.43 26.33 -8.27
CA PHE A 471 16.88 26.06 -8.19
C PHE A 471 17.48 26.45 -6.84
N LYS A 472 17.05 27.58 -6.26
CA LYS A 472 17.49 27.97 -4.90
C LYS A 472 17.09 26.92 -3.87
N ASN A 473 15.88 26.38 -3.96
CA ASN A 473 15.42 25.32 -3.07
C ASN A 473 16.21 24.01 -3.28
N LEU A 474 16.48 23.64 -4.53
CA LEU A 474 17.27 22.44 -4.85
C LEU A 474 18.72 22.53 -4.34
N LYS A 475 19.35 23.71 -4.46
CA LYS A 475 20.73 23.95 -3.93
C LYS A 475 20.87 23.74 -2.42
N ARG A 476 19.77 23.68 -1.67
CA ARG A 476 19.78 23.33 -0.23
C ARG A 476 20.27 21.91 0.03
N LEU A 477 20.11 20.99 -0.92
CA LEU A 477 20.57 19.60 -0.76
C LEU A 477 22.07 19.53 -0.51
N TRP A 478 22.85 20.32 -1.27
CA TRP A 478 24.32 20.31 -1.21
C TRP A 478 24.92 21.53 -0.51
N ASP A 479 24.10 22.35 0.14
CA ASP A 479 24.59 23.55 0.85
C ASP A 479 25.56 23.16 1.96
N SER A 480 26.80 23.66 1.86
CA SER A 480 27.91 23.33 2.76
C SER A 480 28.21 21.83 2.93
N GLN A 481 27.78 20.98 1.98
CA GLN A 481 28.06 19.55 1.98
C GLN A 481 29.36 19.24 1.25
N ASN A 482 30.09 18.20 1.69
CA ASN A 482 31.07 17.55 0.84
C ASN A 482 30.29 16.65 -0.14
N ILE A 483 30.45 16.88 -1.45
CA ILE A 483 29.70 16.14 -2.46
C ILE A 483 30.62 15.24 -3.30
N LEU A 484 30.12 14.04 -3.59
CA LEU A 484 30.70 13.12 -4.55
C LEU A 484 29.76 13.03 -5.75
N ILE A 485 30.18 13.55 -6.89
CA ILE A 485 29.42 13.49 -8.13
C ILE A 485 29.81 12.22 -8.91
N VAL A 486 28.83 11.39 -9.24
CA VAL A 486 29.03 10.24 -10.12
C VAL A 486 28.28 10.51 -11.41
N GLU A 487 29.01 10.70 -12.50
CA GLU A 487 28.44 11.16 -13.76
C GLU A 487 29.14 10.59 -14.98
N GLY A 488 28.45 10.60 -16.12
CA GLY A 488 29.03 10.20 -17.40
C GLY A 488 30.14 11.17 -17.85
N LYS A 489 31.10 10.66 -18.62
CA LYS A 489 32.23 11.42 -19.20
C LYS A 489 31.85 12.77 -19.83
N ASN A 490 30.72 12.81 -20.52
CA ASN A 490 30.24 14.00 -21.21
C ASN A 490 29.33 14.88 -20.35
N SER A 491 28.88 14.42 -19.18
CA SER A 491 27.92 15.15 -18.33
C SER A 491 28.46 16.49 -17.85
N ARG A 492 29.66 16.49 -17.25
CA ARG A 492 30.36 17.70 -16.77
C ARG A 492 29.47 18.65 -15.96
N SER A 493 28.69 18.10 -15.04
CA SER A 493 27.68 18.83 -14.29
C SER A 493 28.32 19.91 -13.41
N GLY A 494 27.82 21.14 -13.53
CA GLY A 494 28.36 22.32 -12.86
C GLY A 494 29.62 22.92 -13.48
N VAL A 495 30.18 22.31 -14.54
CA VAL A 495 31.37 22.86 -15.20
C VAL A 495 30.96 24.08 -16.03
N GLY A 496 31.54 25.25 -15.74
CA GLY A 496 31.23 26.49 -16.46
C GLY A 496 30.00 27.25 -15.93
N ASN A 497 29.36 26.79 -14.86
CA ASN A 497 28.25 27.47 -14.20
C ASN A 497 28.35 27.39 -12.67
N ASP A 498 27.43 28.04 -11.95
CA ASP A 498 27.42 28.20 -10.49
C ASP A 498 26.49 27.22 -9.76
N LEU A 499 26.13 26.08 -10.36
CA LEU A 499 25.14 25.14 -9.79
C LEU A 499 25.56 24.60 -8.41
N PHE A 500 26.85 24.27 -8.24
CA PHE A 500 27.40 23.63 -7.04
C PHE A 500 28.34 24.53 -6.23
N ASP A 501 28.36 25.84 -6.48
CA ASP A 501 29.30 26.77 -5.81
C ASP A 501 29.08 26.90 -4.30
N ASN A 502 27.90 26.52 -3.79
CA ASN A 502 27.60 26.50 -2.36
C ASN A 502 27.93 25.16 -1.68
N ALA A 503 28.48 24.17 -2.41
CA ALA A 503 29.04 22.96 -1.82
C ALA A 503 30.37 23.26 -1.11
N LYS A 504 30.68 22.51 -0.05
CA LYS A 504 31.94 22.65 0.71
C LYS A 504 33.14 22.10 -0.07
N SER A 505 32.98 20.97 -0.74
CA SER A 505 33.99 20.35 -1.59
C SER A 505 33.30 19.47 -2.64
N ILE A 506 33.98 19.25 -3.77
CA ILE A 506 33.48 18.45 -4.88
C ILE A 506 34.56 17.45 -5.27
N GLU A 507 34.18 16.17 -5.32
CA GLU A 507 34.94 15.10 -5.95
C GLU A 507 34.08 14.40 -6.99
N ARG A 508 34.70 13.71 -7.96
CA ARG A 508 34.02 13.08 -9.08
C ARG A 508 34.50 11.67 -9.35
N ILE A 509 33.54 10.77 -9.59
CA ILE A 509 33.74 9.48 -10.25
C ILE A 509 33.17 9.60 -11.65
N ILE A 510 34.02 9.46 -12.66
CA ILE A 510 33.61 9.54 -14.06
C ILE A 510 33.32 8.14 -14.57
N VAL A 511 32.19 7.96 -15.24
CA VAL A 511 31.74 6.67 -15.79
C VAL A 511 31.44 6.80 -17.29
N PRO A 512 31.17 5.69 -18.00
CA PRO A 512 30.82 5.77 -19.42
C PRO A 512 29.59 6.67 -19.66
N SER A 513 29.60 7.48 -20.72
CA SER A 513 28.46 8.34 -21.06
C SER A 513 27.22 7.58 -21.52
N LYS A 514 27.40 6.31 -21.93
CA LYS A 514 26.34 5.38 -22.32
C LYS A 514 26.61 4.00 -21.73
N ASN A 515 25.56 3.22 -21.52
CA ASN A 515 25.63 1.83 -21.04
C ASN A 515 26.39 1.68 -19.70
N ALA A 516 26.31 2.69 -18.82
CA ALA A 516 27.00 2.68 -17.52
C ALA A 516 26.62 1.50 -16.63
N PHE A 517 25.46 0.86 -16.86
CA PHE A 517 25.04 -0.35 -16.14
C PHE A 517 26.04 -1.51 -16.29
N ALA A 518 26.79 -1.56 -17.40
CA ALA A 518 27.82 -2.58 -17.61
C ALA A 518 28.99 -2.50 -16.60
N LYS A 519 29.16 -1.35 -15.91
CA LYS A 519 30.16 -1.13 -14.85
C LYS A 519 29.52 -0.95 -13.47
N LEU A 520 28.32 -1.51 -13.24
CA LEU A 520 27.56 -1.31 -12.00
C LEU A 520 28.40 -1.62 -10.76
N SER A 521 29.07 -2.77 -10.73
CA SER A 521 29.85 -3.21 -9.58
C SER A 521 31.05 -2.30 -9.27
N GLU A 522 31.77 -1.85 -10.30
CA GLU A 522 32.89 -0.92 -10.14
C GLU A 522 32.43 0.47 -9.68
N ILE A 523 31.26 0.91 -10.16
CA ILE A 523 30.65 2.17 -9.74
C ILE A 523 30.28 2.10 -8.25
N GLU A 524 29.56 1.05 -7.84
CA GLU A 524 29.17 0.87 -6.44
C GLU A 524 30.38 0.74 -5.51
N GLN A 525 31.40 -0.03 -5.90
CA GLN A 525 32.64 -0.16 -5.15
C GLN A 525 33.37 1.18 -5.01
N SER A 526 33.39 1.98 -6.07
CA SER A 526 34.02 3.32 -6.04
C SER A 526 33.26 4.28 -5.11
N ILE A 527 31.93 4.24 -5.13
CA ILE A 527 31.09 5.03 -4.21
C ILE A 527 31.31 4.57 -2.77
N GLN A 528 31.37 3.27 -2.52
CA GLN A 528 31.66 2.75 -1.17
C GLN A 528 33.04 3.19 -0.67
N SER A 529 34.04 3.25 -1.55
CA SER A 529 35.41 3.62 -1.19
C SER A 529 35.57 5.12 -0.91
N HIS A 530 34.81 5.97 -1.59
CA HIS A 530 35.03 7.42 -1.60
C HIS A 530 33.85 8.26 -1.09
N GLY A 531 32.67 7.67 -0.92
CA GLY A 531 31.40 8.35 -0.64
C GLY A 531 31.03 8.44 0.84
N SER A 532 31.78 7.80 1.75
CA SER A 532 31.54 7.89 3.19
C SER A 532 31.55 9.36 3.66
N ASP A 533 30.58 9.74 4.48
CA ASP A 533 30.36 11.11 5.00
C ASP A 533 30.12 12.18 3.92
N LYS A 534 29.78 11.78 2.69
CA LYS A 534 29.45 12.70 1.58
C LYS A 534 28.01 12.52 1.13
N LEU A 535 27.46 13.59 0.55
CA LEU A 535 26.27 13.51 -0.28
C LEU A 535 26.70 13.04 -1.68
N VAL A 536 26.14 11.92 -2.13
CA VAL A 536 26.44 11.37 -3.45
C VAL A 536 25.38 11.85 -4.45
N LEU A 537 25.80 12.51 -5.54
CA LEU A 537 24.92 12.97 -6.60
C LEU A 537 25.11 12.08 -7.83
N LEU A 538 24.03 11.48 -8.34
CA LEU A 538 24.07 10.52 -9.44
C LEU A 538 23.47 11.11 -10.73
N MET A 539 24.27 11.19 -11.80
CA MET A 539 23.86 11.68 -13.13
C MET A 539 24.24 10.65 -14.21
N ILE A 540 23.80 9.40 -14.00
CA ILE A 540 24.19 8.22 -14.79
C ILE A 540 22.98 7.41 -15.30
N GLY A 541 21.89 8.10 -15.64
CA GLY A 541 20.72 7.48 -16.27
C GLY A 541 20.07 6.36 -15.44
N PRO A 542 19.61 5.26 -16.05
CA PRO A 542 18.97 4.13 -15.37
C PRO A 542 19.84 3.48 -14.30
N THR A 543 21.17 3.45 -14.48
CA THR A 543 22.12 2.92 -13.50
C THR A 543 22.02 3.64 -12.16
N ALA A 544 21.71 4.94 -12.17
CA ALA A 544 21.57 5.74 -10.95
C ALA A 544 20.49 5.18 -10.01
N LYS A 545 19.44 4.55 -10.55
CA LYS A 545 18.27 4.09 -9.79
C LYS A 545 18.66 2.86 -8.99
N VAL A 546 19.38 1.96 -9.65
CA VAL A 546 19.94 0.75 -9.08
C VAL A 546 20.93 1.10 -7.98
N VAL A 547 21.91 1.96 -8.28
CA VAL A 547 22.93 2.40 -7.32
C VAL A 547 22.30 3.11 -6.11
N ALA A 548 21.35 4.02 -6.33
CA ALA A 548 20.68 4.73 -5.24
C ALA A 548 19.94 3.77 -4.30
N HIS A 549 19.22 2.80 -4.85
CA HIS A 549 18.47 1.81 -4.07
C HIS A 549 19.39 0.83 -3.32
N ASP A 550 20.46 0.36 -3.95
CA ASP A 550 21.34 -0.65 -3.36
C ASP A 550 22.20 -0.06 -2.25
N LEU A 551 22.76 1.12 -2.48
CA LEU A 551 23.65 1.77 -1.51
C LEU A 551 22.88 2.52 -0.42
N SER A 552 21.61 2.90 -0.62
CA SER A 552 20.80 3.45 0.47
C SER A 552 20.57 2.44 1.59
N LYS A 553 20.50 1.14 1.26
CA LYS A 553 20.41 0.06 2.26
C LYS A 553 21.66 -0.08 3.12
N GLN A 554 22.77 0.51 2.66
CA GLN A 554 24.05 0.53 3.34
C GLN A 554 24.29 1.87 4.06
N GLY A 555 23.29 2.75 4.10
CA GLY A 555 23.35 4.02 4.84
C GLY A 555 23.97 5.19 4.07
N PHE A 556 24.27 5.04 2.79
CA PHE A 556 24.71 6.17 1.95
C PHE A 556 23.54 7.11 1.64
N TRP A 557 23.85 8.40 1.50
CA TRP A 557 22.90 9.42 1.08
C TRP A 557 23.10 9.77 -0.40
N LEU A 558 22.28 9.18 -1.27
CA LEU A 558 22.40 9.29 -2.72
C LEU A 558 21.18 9.97 -3.35
N ILE A 559 21.43 10.98 -4.16
CA ILE A 559 20.39 11.72 -4.88
C ILE A 559 20.61 11.51 -6.37
N ASP A 560 19.67 10.82 -7.01
CA ASP A 560 19.55 10.82 -8.46
C ASP A 560 19.24 12.24 -8.95
N MET A 561 20.20 12.89 -9.61
CA MET A 561 20.12 14.27 -10.09
C MET A 561 19.91 14.37 -11.61
N GLY A 562 20.09 13.27 -12.35
CA GLY A 562 19.83 13.19 -13.79
C GLY A 562 20.30 14.41 -14.59
N HIS A 563 19.39 15.02 -15.34
CA HIS A 563 19.67 16.12 -16.26
C HIS A 563 19.64 17.54 -15.64
N ILE A 564 19.94 17.67 -14.34
CA ILE A 564 19.83 18.97 -13.66
C ILE A 564 20.72 20.06 -14.29
N ASP A 565 21.91 19.71 -14.81
CA ASP A 565 22.83 20.68 -15.40
C ASP A 565 22.24 21.34 -16.65
N SER A 566 21.66 20.55 -17.56
CA SER A 566 21.04 21.11 -18.77
C SER A 566 19.88 22.05 -18.44
N GLU A 567 19.04 21.69 -17.47
CA GLU A 567 17.96 22.56 -16.99
C GLU A 567 18.48 23.85 -16.37
N TYR A 568 19.61 23.78 -15.65
CA TYR A 568 20.23 24.96 -15.06
C TYR A 568 20.87 25.88 -16.11
N GLU A 569 21.55 25.32 -17.11
CA GLU A 569 22.10 26.09 -18.24
C GLU A 569 20.98 26.79 -19.03
N TRP A 570 19.92 26.07 -19.37
CA TRP A 570 18.74 26.67 -20.03
C TRP A 570 18.12 27.79 -19.20
N PHE A 571 18.04 27.61 -17.88
CA PHE A 571 17.57 28.67 -16.98
C PHE A 571 18.48 29.90 -17.00
N LYS A 572 19.81 29.73 -16.91
CA LYS A 572 20.78 30.83 -16.95
C LYS A 572 20.76 31.58 -18.28
N MET A 573 20.46 30.89 -19.37
CA MET A 573 20.33 31.47 -20.71
C MET A 573 18.96 32.14 -20.95
N GLY A 574 17.97 31.91 -20.10
CA GLY A 574 16.59 32.33 -20.37
C GLY A 574 15.97 31.59 -21.56
N ALA A 575 16.34 30.32 -21.78
CA ALA A 575 15.96 29.57 -22.96
C ALA A 575 14.45 29.24 -22.99
N GLU A 576 13.80 29.51 -24.12
CA GLU A 576 12.41 29.13 -24.35
C GLU A 576 12.24 27.72 -24.94
N LYS A 577 13.31 27.17 -25.50
CA LYS A 577 13.36 25.84 -26.15
C LYS A 577 14.63 25.11 -25.73
N LYS A 578 14.63 23.79 -25.89
CA LYS A 578 15.81 22.94 -25.62
C LYS A 578 16.89 23.24 -26.67
N VAL A 579 17.95 23.94 -26.25
CA VAL A 579 19.10 24.30 -27.09
C VAL A 579 20.29 23.41 -26.72
N GLN A 580 21.02 22.92 -27.72
CA GLN A 580 22.25 22.16 -27.50
C GLN A 580 23.32 23.04 -26.83
N ILE A 581 23.87 22.53 -25.72
CA ILE A 581 24.89 23.22 -24.93
C ILE A 581 26.26 22.81 -25.46
N SER A 582 27.11 23.79 -25.74
CA SER A 582 28.47 23.53 -26.25
C SER A 582 29.36 22.96 -25.14
N GLY A 583 30.16 21.94 -25.49
CA GLY A 583 31.23 21.42 -24.64
C GLY A 583 30.82 20.50 -23.49
N LYS A 584 29.57 20.03 -23.49
CA LYS A 584 29.04 19.02 -22.56
C LYS A 584 27.76 18.35 -23.11
N HIS A 585 27.31 17.30 -22.45
CA HIS A 585 26.05 16.62 -22.73
C HIS A 585 24.86 17.58 -22.56
N THR A 586 23.83 17.40 -23.40
CA THR A 586 22.58 18.15 -23.29
C THR A 586 21.39 17.20 -23.25
N ALA A 587 20.53 17.38 -22.25
CA ALA A 587 19.29 16.61 -22.12
C ALA A 587 18.46 16.64 -23.40
N GLU A 588 17.94 15.47 -23.79
CA GLU A 588 17.21 15.21 -25.04
C GLU A 588 18.03 15.29 -26.34
N PHE A 589 19.30 15.71 -26.28
CA PHE A 589 20.30 15.53 -27.36
C PHE A 589 21.23 14.36 -27.03
N ASN A 590 20.61 13.23 -26.71
CA ASN A 590 21.21 12.08 -26.02
C ASN A 590 22.22 11.26 -26.85
N ASN A 591 22.42 11.61 -28.12
CA ASN A 591 23.37 10.91 -28.97
C ASN A 591 24.81 11.37 -28.75
N ASP A 592 25.02 12.51 -28.07
CA ASP A 592 26.33 13.12 -27.83
C ASP A 592 27.11 13.41 -29.12
N THR A 593 26.41 13.82 -30.18
CA THR A 593 27.03 14.27 -31.42
C THR A 593 27.62 15.67 -31.23
N ASP A 594 28.83 15.90 -31.74
CA ASP A 594 29.49 17.22 -31.81
C ASP A 594 29.83 17.86 -30.45
N ILE A 595 30.18 17.05 -29.44
CA ILE A 595 30.68 17.55 -28.16
C ILE A 595 32.19 17.73 -28.20
N HIS A 596 32.66 18.98 -28.15
CA HIS A 596 34.07 19.34 -28.00
C HIS A 596 34.39 19.67 -26.54
N LEU A 597 35.02 18.73 -25.83
CA LEU A 597 35.37 18.88 -24.42
C LEU A 597 36.58 19.80 -24.23
N GLU A 598 36.34 21.01 -23.75
CA GLU A 598 37.42 21.95 -23.39
C GLU A 598 38.19 21.49 -22.14
N PRO A 599 39.52 21.70 -22.06
CA PRO A 599 40.29 21.46 -20.84
C PRO A 599 39.80 22.33 -19.67
N ASN A 600 39.72 21.76 -18.47
CA ASN A 600 39.29 22.51 -17.29
C ASN A 600 40.01 22.00 -16.04
N SER A 601 41.05 22.70 -15.60
CA SER A 601 41.91 22.27 -14.49
C SER A 601 41.16 22.11 -13.16
N LYS A 602 40.13 22.93 -12.90
CA LYS A 602 39.29 22.79 -11.70
C LYS A 602 38.49 21.49 -11.75
N TYR A 603 37.91 21.14 -12.90
CA TYR A 603 37.22 19.87 -13.10
C TYR A 603 38.19 18.67 -12.99
N ASP A 604 39.34 18.75 -13.66
CA ASP A 604 40.32 17.66 -13.69
C ASP A 604 40.85 17.33 -12.28
N GLN A 605 41.03 18.35 -11.42
CA GLN A 605 41.42 18.17 -10.01
C GLN A 605 40.32 17.55 -9.13
N GLN A 606 39.06 17.62 -9.55
CA GLN A 606 37.94 17.01 -8.82
C GLN A 606 37.79 15.52 -9.17
N VAL A 607 38.31 15.06 -10.31
CA VAL A 607 38.22 13.64 -10.72
C VAL A 607 39.15 12.79 -9.89
N ILE A 608 38.57 11.91 -9.07
CA ILE A 608 39.31 10.99 -8.20
C ILE A 608 39.34 9.56 -8.74
N VAL A 609 38.38 9.17 -9.58
CA VAL A 609 38.30 7.88 -10.26
C VAL A 609 37.72 8.10 -11.66
N ASP A 610 38.34 7.49 -12.68
CA ASP A 610 37.82 7.46 -14.05
C ASP A 610 37.60 6.00 -14.50
N LEU A 611 36.33 5.64 -14.62
CA LEU A 611 35.80 4.37 -15.11
C LEU A 611 35.21 4.51 -16.51
N SER A 612 35.44 5.61 -17.24
CA SER A 612 34.78 5.85 -18.54
C SER A 612 35.18 4.91 -19.68
#